data_AF-A0A840F4T5-F1
#
_entry.id   AF-A0A840F4T5-F1
#
_cell.length_a   1.000
_cell.length_b   1.000
_cell.length_c   1.000
_cell.angle_alpha   90.00
_cell.angle_beta   90.00
_cell.angle_gamma   90.00
#
_symmetry.space_group_name_H-M   'P 1'
#
loop_
_entity.id
_entity.type
_entity.pdbx_description
1 polymer ?
#
loop_
_entity_poly.entity_id
_entity_poly.type
_entity_poly.pdbx_seq_one_letter_code
_entity_poly.pdbx_strand_id
1 'polypeptide(L)'
;MIRYNFASLDTLSGDLRGQFQRLEELSGQLKRQVTALASHWDSGGANAYQQSQAQWDKLFADARTRLDSLGVGVQKAASQMRDTDLRVSRTFGA
;
A
#
# COMPACT_ATOMS: atom_id res chain seq x y z
N MET A 1 14.92 -22.57 -4.64
CA MET A 1 14.98 -21.14 -5.04
C MET A 1 13.78 -20.29 -4.59
N ILE A 2 12.66 -20.85 -4.11
CA ILE A 2 11.46 -20.07 -3.79
C ILE A 2 11.60 -19.23 -2.50
N ARG A 3 12.36 -19.69 -1.50
CA ARG A 3 12.51 -19.00 -0.19
C ARG A 3 13.15 -17.62 -0.28
N TYR A 4 14.10 -17.42 -1.20
CA TYR A 4 14.76 -16.12 -1.42
C TYR A 4 13.79 -15.10 -2.03
N ASN A 5 12.97 -15.55 -2.98
CA ASN A 5 11.97 -14.70 -3.66
C ASN A 5 10.89 -14.18 -2.68
N PHE A 6 10.55 -14.95 -1.64
CA PHE A 6 9.60 -14.52 -0.61
C PHE A 6 10.18 -13.53 0.40
N ALA A 7 11.42 -13.72 0.84
CA ALA A 7 12.07 -12.75 1.73
C ALA A 7 12.17 -11.36 1.07
N SER A 8 12.46 -11.32 -0.23
CA SER A 8 12.41 -10.09 -1.02
C SER A 8 11.00 -9.52 -1.17
N LEU A 9 9.96 -10.36 -1.29
CA LEU A 9 8.56 -9.90 -1.38
C LEU A 9 8.01 -9.34 -0.06
N ASP A 10 8.40 -9.93 1.07
CA ASP A 10 8.02 -9.46 2.40
C ASP A 10 8.71 -8.12 2.71
N THR A 11 10.01 -8.01 2.37
CA THR A 11 10.77 -6.76 2.44
C THR A 11 10.13 -5.69 1.55
N LEU A 12 9.85 -6.01 0.28
CA LEU A 12 9.19 -5.09 -0.67
C LEU A 12 7.82 -4.63 -0.15
N SER A 13 7.05 -5.53 0.47
CA SER A 13 5.73 -5.22 1.03
C SER A 13 5.84 -4.30 2.26
N GLY A 14 6.86 -4.50 3.10
CA GLY A 14 7.20 -3.61 4.20
C GLY A 14 7.61 -2.22 3.71
N ASP A 15 8.49 -2.16 2.72
CA ASP A 15 8.95 -0.92 2.10
C ASP A 15 7.80 -0.16 1.43
N LEU A 16 6.92 -0.86 0.70
CA LEU A 16 5.72 -0.28 0.09
C LEU A 16 4.78 0.31 1.13
N ARG A 17 4.55 -0.38 2.26
CA ARG A 17 3.77 0.17 3.37
C ARG A 17 4.41 1.44 3.95
N GLY A 18 5.73 1.45 4.15
CA GLY A 18 6.45 2.63 4.62
C GLY A 18 6.39 3.80 3.64
N GLN A 19 6.54 3.55 2.34
CA GLN A 19 6.36 4.56 1.30
C GLN A 19 4.93 5.10 1.26
N PHE A 20 3.93 4.24 1.47
CA PHE A 20 2.53 4.67 1.54
C PHE A 20 2.23 5.56 2.73
N GLN A 21 2.78 5.26 3.90
CA GLN A 21 2.62 6.15 5.06
C GLN A 21 3.21 7.53 4.79
N ARG A 22 4.40 7.59 4.17
CA ARG A 22 4.98 8.89 3.75
C ARG A 22 4.10 9.60 2.71
N LEU A 23 3.53 8.87 1.76
CA LEU A 23 2.61 9.43 0.78
C LEU A 23 1.34 9.99 1.45
N GLU A 24 0.83 9.32 2.48
CA GLU A 24 -0.31 9.78 3.29
C GLU A 24 0.01 11.09 4.02
N GLU A 25 1.18 11.16 4.65
CA GLU A 25 1.64 12.38 5.33
C GLU A 25 1.82 13.55 4.36
N LEU A 26 2.46 13.32 3.21
CA LEU A 26 2.64 14.32 2.15
C LEU A 26 1.29 14.78 1.60
N SER A 27 0.36 13.86 1.36
CA SER A 27 -0.99 14.19 0.92
C SER A 27 -1.73 15.04 1.94
N GLY A 28 -1.65 14.70 3.23
CA GLY A 28 -2.25 15.50 4.31
C GLY A 28 -1.60 16.88 4.46
N GLN A 29 -0.29 16.99 4.23
CA GLN A 29 0.40 18.29 4.18
C GLN A 29 -0.07 19.14 3.00
N LEU A 30 -0.12 18.56 1.79
CA LEU A 30 -0.62 19.24 0.60
C LEU A 30 -2.05 19.73 0.79
N LYS A 31 -2.93 18.86 1.32
CA LYS A 31 -4.34 19.19 1.57
C LYS A 31 -4.48 20.39 2.50
N ARG A 32 -3.69 20.45 3.58
CA ARG A 32 -3.67 21.58 4.51
C ARG A 32 -3.17 22.87 3.85
N GLN A 33 -2.07 22.79 3.10
CA GLN A 33 -1.51 23.95 2.39
C GLN A 33 -2.50 24.50 1.37
N VAL A 34 -3.14 23.63 0.60
CA VAL A 34 -4.11 24.07 -0.40
C VAL A 34 -5.40 24.56 0.24
N THR A 35 -5.89 23.97 1.34
CA THR A 35 -7.03 24.55 2.08
C THR A 35 -6.71 25.96 2.57
N ALA A 36 -5.49 26.22 3.04
CA ALA A 36 -5.06 27.57 3.41
C ALA A 36 -5.04 28.50 2.19
N LEU A 37 -4.55 28.04 1.04
CA LEU A 37 -4.52 28.83 -0.20
C LEU A 37 -5.91 29.05 -0.82
N ALA A 38 -6.81 28.08 -0.68
CA ALA A 38 -8.18 28.11 -1.20
C ALA A 38 -9.02 29.20 -0.54
N SER A 39 -8.68 29.62 0.69
CA SER A 39 -9.28 30.80 1.31
C SER A 39 -9.05 32.09 0.53
N HIS A 40 -8.05 32.11 -0.37
CA HIS A 40 -7.73 33.22 -1.26
C HIS A 40 -8.16 32.99 -2.71
N TRP A 41 -8.74 31.83 -3.05
CA TRP A 41 -9.19 31.53 -4.41
C TRP A 41 -10.62 32.02 -4.64
N ASP A 42 -10.85 32.67 -5.78
CA ASP A 42 -12.21 32.94 -6.26
C ASP A 42 -12.95 31.61 -6.51
N SER A 43 -14.27 31.63 -6.37
CA SER A 43 -15.19 30.48 -6.27
C SER A 43 -14.96 29.37 -7.31
N GLY A 44 -14.46 29.69 -8.50
CA GLY A 44 -14.16 28.71 -9.55
C GLY A 44 -12.95 27.80 -9.25
N GLY A 45 -11.89 28.33 -8.62
CA GLY A 45 -10.68 27.56 -8.31
C GLY A 45 -10.90 26.53 -7.19
N ALA A 46 -11.77 26.87 -6.23
CA ALA A 46 -12.14 25.98 -5.14
C ALA A 46 -12.84 24.70 -5.63
N ASN A 47 -13.76 24.80 -6.60
CA ASN A 47 -14.49 23.66 -7.15
C ASN A 47 -13.58 22.70 -7.93
N ALA A 48 -12.68 23.22 -8.76
CA ALA A 48 -11.73 22.40 -9.52
C ALA A 48 -10.81 21.61 -8.58
N TYR A 49 -10.32 22.27 -7.53
CA TYR A 49 -9.50 21.61 -6.52
C TYR A 49 -10.27 20.55 -5.73
N GLN A 50 -11.51 20.84 -5.31
CA GLN A 50 -12.33 19.84 -4.61
C GLN A 50 -12.52 18.56 -5.44
N GLN A 51 -12.70 18.69 -6.76
CA GLN A 51 -12.75 17.53 -7.64
C GLN A 51 -11.42 16.78 -7.71
N SER A 52 -10.30 17.48 -7.93
CA SER A 52 -8.97 16.85 -7.95
C SER A 52 -8.63 16.16 -6.62
N GLN A 53 -9.02 16.78 -5.50
CA GLN A 53 -8.85 16.23 -4.16
C GLN A 53 -9.65 14.94 -3.98
N ALA A 54 -10.93 14.93 -4.38
CA ALA A 54 -11.77 13.74 -4.30
C ALA A 54 -11.23 12.60 -5.18
N GLN A 55 -10.73 12.92 -6.38
CA GLN A 55 -10.12 11.94 -7.27
C GLN A 55 -8.81 11.36 -6.69
N TRP A 56 -7.99 12.22 -6.08
CA TRP A 56 -6.78 11.81 -5.37
C TRP A 56 -7.10 10.90 -4.18
N ASP A 57 -8.04 11.29 -3.32
CA ASP A 57 -8.47 10.51 -2.16
C ASP A 57 -8.97 9.12 -2.59
N LYS A 58 -9.72 9.05 -3.71
CA LYS A 58 -10.18 7.78 -4.29
C LYS A 58 -9.02 6.91 -4.79
N LEU A 59 -8.11 7.48 -5.59
CA LEU A 59 -6.95 6.76 -6.13
C LEU A 59 -6.08 6.22 -4.99
N PHE A 60 -5.91 7.02 -3.94
CA PHE A 60 -5.15 6.66 -2.75
C PHE A 60 -5.79 5.47 -2.00
N ALA A 61 -7.10 5.51 -1.77
CA ALA A 61 -7.83 4.42 -1.13
C ALA A 61 -7.76 3.10 -1.94
N ASP A 62 -7.88 3.19 -3.26
CA ASP A 62 -7.72 2.04 -4.16
C ASP A 62 -6.31 1.45 -4.07
N ALA A 63 -5.29 2.31 -4.07
CA ALA A 63 -3.91 1.88 -4.02
C ALA A 63 -3.55 1.24 -2.66
N ARG A 64 -4.09 1.78 -1.55
CA ARG A 64 -3.99 1.17 -0.21
C ARG A 64 -4.64 -0.22 -0.19
N THR A 65 -5.82 -0.36 -0.77
CA THR A 65 -6.54 -1.64 -0.83
C THR A 65 -5.75 -2.70 -1.62
N ARG A 66 -5.16 -2.30 -2.75
CA ARG A 66 -4.30 -3.17 -3.57
C ARG A 66 -3.06 -3.60 -2.81
N LEU A 67 -2.42 -2.69 -2.08
CA LEU A 67 -1.25 -3.02 -1.26
C LEU A 67 -1.58 -3.97 -0.12
N ASP A 68 -2.70 -3.75 0.56
CA ASP A 68 -3.10 -4.64 1.64
C ASP A 68 -3.41 -6.04 1.10
N SER A 69 -4.09 -6.11 -0.05
CA SER A 69 -4.34 -7.36 -0.77
C SER A 69 -3.04 -8.07 -1.18
N LEU A 70 -2.04 -7.32 -1.65
CA LEU A 70 -0.72 -7.85 -1.98
C LEU A 70 -0.03 -8.42 -0.73
N GLY A 71 -0.04 -7.67 0.38
CA GLY A 71 0.55 -8.11 1.64
C GLY A 71 -0.10 -9.39 2.18
N VAL A 72 -1.43 -9.48 2.16
CA VAL A 72 -2.17 -10.69 2.53
C VAL A 72 -1.83 -11.86 1.60
N GLY A 73 -1.73 -11.61 0.29
CA GLY A 73 -1.34 -12.62 -0.69
C GLY A 73 0.05 -13.19 -0.44
N VAL A 74 1.03 -12.33 -0.15
CA VAL A 74 2.41 -12.73 0.19
C VAL A 74 2.44 -13.55 1.48
N GLN A 75 1.74 -13.11 2.53
CA GLN A 75 1.67 -13.85 3.80
C GLN A 75 1.01 -15.22 3.64
N LYS A 76 -0.09 -15.31 2.90
CA LYS A 76 -0.81 -16.57 2.64
C LYS A 76 0.06 -17.56 1.86
N ALA A 77 0.81 -17.08 0.88
CA ALA A 77 1.73 -17.92 0.13
C ALA A 77 2.91 -18.41 1.00
N ALA A 78 3.42 -17.56 1.91
CA ALA A 78 4.47 -17.94 2.86
C ALA A 78 4.03 -19.04 3.84
N SER A 79 2.81 -18.96 4.39
CA SER A 79 2.27 -19.99 5.29
C SER A 79 2.01 -21.30 4.56
N GLN A 80 1.36 -21.26 3.39
CA GLN A 80 1.08 -22.46 2.61
C GLN A 80 2.35 -23.21 2.17
N MET A 81 3.43 -22.48 1.91
CA MET A 81 4.72 -23.06 1.57
C MET A 81 5.42 -23.66 2.81
N ARG A 82 5.40 -23.00 3.98
CA ARG A 82 5.90 -23.60 5.23
C ARG A 82 5.21 -24.94 5.53
N ASP A 83 3.89 -25.00 5.37
CA ASP A 83 3.12 -26.22 5.58
C ASP A 83 3.49 -27.32 4.57
N THR A 84 3.80 -26.92 3.34
CA THR A 84 4.25 -27.84 2.28
C THR A 84 5.65 -28.35 2.55
N ASP A 85 6.61 -27.49 2.88
CA ASP A 85 7.98 -27.88 3.28
C ASP A 85 7.96 -28.81 4.49
N LEU A 86 7.13 -28.53 5.51
CA LEU A 86 6.99 -29.39 6.69
C LEU A 86 6.43 -30.77 6.33
N ARG A 87 5.42 -30.84 5.44
CA ARG A 87 4.90 -32.13 4.96
C ARG A 87 5.94 -32.91 4.18
N VAL A 88 6.60 -32.26 3.22
CA VAL A 88 7.66 -32.85 2.39
C VAL A 88 8.80 -33.35 3.27
N SER A 89 9.28 -32.55 4.22
CA SER A 89 10.33 -32.94 5.16
C SER A 89 9.94 -34.14 6.03
N ARG A 90 8.67 -34.30 6.40
CA ARG A 90 8.19 -35.50 7.11
C ARG A 90 8.10 -36.73 6.21
N THR A 91 7.87 -36.55 4.91
CA THR A 91 7.76 -37.67 3.95
C THR A 91 9.13 -38.18 3.50
N PHE A 92 10.14 -37.31 3.43
CA PHE A 92 11.52 -37.68 3.07
C PHE A 92 12.43 -37.90 4.29
N GLY A 93 11.96 -37.61 5.50
CA GLY A 93 12.69 -37.83 6.76
C GLY A 93 12.31 -39.11 7.50
N ALA A 94 11.44 -39.93 6.92
CA ALA A 94 11.11 -41.30 7.35
C ALA A 94 11.74 -42.29 6.36
#